data_AF-A0AAV0G5M6-F1
#
_entry.id   AF-A0AAV0G5M6-F1
#
_cell.length_a   1.000
_cell.length_b   1.000
_cell.length_c   1.000
_cell.angle_alpha   90.00
_cell.angle_beta   90.00
_cell.angle_gamma   90.00
#
_symmetry.space_group_name_H-M   'P 1'
#
loop_
_entity.id
_entity.type
_entity.pdbx_description
1 polymer ?
#
loop_
_entity_poly.entity_id
_entity_poly.type
_entity_poly.pdbx_seq_one_letter_code
_entity_poly.pdbx_strand_id
1 'polypeptide(L)' 'MGIMKVDDSLRAEEVEIYYDPAELFGGLLKGTKISDSSVKQCPFHK' A
#
# COMPACT_ATOMS: atom_id res chain seq x y z
N MET A 1 1.10 0.64 -12.05
CA MET A 1 0.63 -0.30 -13.10
C MET A 1 1.26 -1.66 -12.82
N GLY A 2 0.67 -2.78 -13.23
CA GLY A 2 1.26 -4.08 -12.89
C GLY A 2 0.85 -5.17 -13.87
N ILE A 3 1.66 -6.22 -13.90
CA ILE A 3 1.41 -7.43 -14.67
C ILE A 3 1.31 -8.58 -13.67
N MET A 4 0.31 -9.44 -13.86
CA MET A 4 0.11 -10.63 -13.02
C MET A 4 -0.02 -11.85 -13.94
N LYS A 5 0.85 -12.84 -13.70
CA LYS A 5 0.76 -14.16 -14.31
C LYS A 5 -0.12 -15.04 -13.43
N VAL A 6 -1.09 -15.72 -14.03
CA VAL A 6 -2.02 -16.61 -13.33
C VAL A 6 -1.98 -18.01 -13.92
N ASP A 7 -2.27 -18.98 -13.07
CA ASP A 7 -2.48 -20.37 -13.47
C ASP A 7 -3.91 -20.59 -14.04
N ASP A 8 -4.18 -21.82 -14.45
CA ASP A 8 -5.49 -22.23 -14.99
C ASP A 8 -6.64 -22.11 -13.99
N SER A 9 -6.33 -22.03 -12.69
CA SER A 9 -7.29 -21.79 -11.60
C SER A 9 -7.40 -20.31 -11.21
N LEU A 10 -6.80 -19.41 -12.00
CA LEU A 10 -6.72 -17.97 -11.79
C LEU A 10 -5.95 -17.57 -10.52
N ARG A 11 -5.10 -18.44 -9.99
CA ARG A 11 -4.22 -18.12 -8.87
C ARG A 11 -2.99 -17.40 -9.38
N ALA A 12 -2.56 -16.40 -8.62
CA ALA A 12 -1.34 -15.67 -8.94
C ALA A 12 -0.12 -16.60 -8.81
N GLU A 13 0.64 -16.72 -9.89
CA GLU A 13 1.95 -17.37 -9.90
C GLU A 13 3.07 -16.36 -9.71
N GLU A 14 2.96 -15.20 -10.37
CA GLU A 14 3.97 -14.13 -10.35
C GLU A 14 3.29 -12.77 -10.49
N VAL A 15 3.81 -11.77 -9.79
CA VAL A 15 3.31 -10.39 -9.82
C VAL A 15 4.48 -9.43 -9.95
N GLU A 16 4.44 -8.60 -10.99
CA GLU A 16 5.35 -7.49 -11.18
C GLU A 16 4.61 -6.17 -11.00
N ILE A 17 5.10 -5.36 -10.05
CA ILE A 17 4.50 -4.07 -9.71
C ILE A 17 5.45 -2.96 -10.14
N TYR A 18 4.99 -2.13 -11.07
CA TYR A 18 5.69 -0.96 -11.54
C TYR A 18 5.06 0.28 -10.91
N TYR A 19 5.84 0.94 -10.06
CA TYR A 19 5.44 2.15 -9.35
C TYR A 19 6.47 3.27 -9.55
N ASP A 20 5.99 4.51 -9.54
CA ASP A 20 6.86 5.68 -9.47
C ASP A 20 7.30 5.88 -8.01
N PRO A 21 8.61 5.86 -7.70
CA PRO A 21 9.10 6.12 -6.36
C PRO A 21 8.61 7.46 -5.80
N ALA A 22 8.57 8.53 -6.61
CA ALA A 22 8.22 9.86 -6.14
C ALA A 22 6.75 9.94 -5.67
N GLU A 23 5.83 9.26 -6.35
CA GLU A 23 4.43 9.17 -5.92
C GLU A 23 4.29 8.39 -4.62
N LEU A 24 5.01 7.29 -4.48
CA LEU A 24 4.98 6.45 -3.28
C LEU A 24 5.50 7.20 -2.05
N PHE A 25 6.65 7.85 -2.19
CA PHE A 25 7.23 8.66 -1.11
C PHE A 25 6.41 9.91 -0.83
N GLY A 26 5.83 10.55 -1.85
CA GLY A 26 4.96 11.71 -1.68
C GLY A 26 3.71 11.42 -0.84
N GLY A 27 3.13 10.22 -0.99
CA GLY A 27 2.02 9.75 -0.16
C GLY A 27 2.44 9.42 1.29
N LEU A 28 3.57 8.73 1.46
CA LEU A 28 4.10 8.38 2.78
C LEU A 28 4.53 9.62 3.59
N LEU A 29 5.21 10.57 2.95
CA LEU A 29 5.71 11.80 3.59
C LEU A 29 4.60 12.81 3.86
N LYS A 30 3.49 12.78 3.12
CA LYS A 30 2.33 13.66 3.40
C LYS A 30 1.68 13.39 4.75
N GLY A 31 1.92 12.22 5.36
CA GLY A 31 1.32 11.81 6.62
C GLY A 31 -0.20 11.67 6.55
N THR A 32 -0.81 10.99 7.51
CA THR A 32 -2.26 11.10 7.69
C THR A 32 -2.58 12.53 8.10
N LYS A 33 -3.55 13.17 7.41
CA LYS A 33 -4.06 14.46 7.85
C LYS A 33 -4.60 14.28 9.27
N ILE A 34 -4.09 15.07 10.22
CA ILE A 34 -4.47 15.05 11.64
C ILE A 34 -5.96 15.42 11.85
N SER A 35 -6.71 15.71 10.78
CA SER A 35 -8.08 16.27 10.85
C SER A 35 -9.23 15.27 10.80
N ASP A 36 -9.01 13.95 10.89
CA ASP A 36 -10.09 13.01 11.20
C ASP A 36 -9.84 12.36 12.56
N SER A 37 -10.27 13.09 13.57
CA SER A 37 -10.39 12.66 14.95
C SER A 37 -11.26 11.40 15.07
N SER A 38 -10.65 10.24 14.95
CA SER A 38 -11.08 8.98 15.55
C SER A 38 -9.85 8.13 15.78
N VAL A 39 -9.18 8.43 16.89
CA VAL A 39 -8.01 7.74 17.42
C VAL A 39 -8.30 6.23 17.54
N LYS A 40 -7.92 5.45 16.54
CA LYS A 40 -7.67 4.02 16.69
C LYS A 40 -6.24 3.92 17.19
N GLN A 41 -6.10 3.94 18.52
CA GLN A 41 -4.84 3.83 19.23
C GLN A 41 -4.10 2.56 18.77
N CYS A 42 -2.86 2.72 18.30
CA CYS A 42 -1.99 1.60 17.93
C CYS A 42 -1.71 0.73 19.17
N PRO A 43 -1.94 -0.59 19.13
CA PRO A 43 -1.88 -1.47 20.31
C PRO A 43 -0.45 -1.78 20.81
N PHE A 44 0.58 -1.15 20.25
CA PHE A 44 1.99 -1.43 20.59
C PHE A 44 2.73 -0.24 21.23
N HIS A 45 2.01 0.74 21.78
CA HIS A 45 2.66 1.79 22.59
C HIS A 45 2.65 1.38 24.07
N LYS A 46 3.84 1.16 24.63
CA LYS A 46 4.10 0.99 26.07
C LYS A 46 4.71 2.27 26.62
#